data_AF-A0A9D6FHR2-F1
#
_entry.id   AF-A0A9D6FHR2-F1
#
_cell.length_a   1.000
_cell.length_b   1.000
_cell.length_c   1.000
_cell.angle_alpha   90.00
_cell.angle_beta   90.00
_cell.angle_gamma   90.00
#
_symmetry.space_group_name_H-M   'P 1'
#
loop_
_entity.id
_entity.type
_entity.pdbx_description
1 polymer ?
#
loop_
_entity_poly.entity_id
_entity_poly.type
_entity_poly.pdbx_seq_one_letter_code
_entity_poly.pdbx_strand_id
1 'polypeptide(L)'
;LAEARHAEDIFIGVNILDYSGYPDCRPEFIRSFERTARLATKAGVRRTASFRVHTPLVRMTKAQIIREGMRLGLDYSLTWSCYDPRRRGRRYGPCDLCDSCLLRAKGFEEAGLADPAR
;
A
#
# COMPACT_ATOMS: atom_id res chain seq x y z
N LEU A 1 7.24 1.13 -16.38
CA LEU A 1 8.43 0.25 -16.19
C LEU A 1 8.11 -1.24 -16.32
N ALA A 2 6.96 -1.73 -15.84
CA ALA A 2 6.62 -3.17 -15.87
C ALA A 2 6.86 -3.84 -17.24
N GLU A 3 6.29 -3.30 -18.31
CA GLU A 3 6.50 -3.80 -19.68
C GLU A 3 8.00 -3.83 -20.07
N ALA A 4 8.72 -2.74 -19.85
CA ALA A 4 10.15 -2.64 -20.18
C ALA A 4 11.03 -3.61 -19.38
N ARG A 5 10.52 -4.16 -18.28
CA ARG A 5 11.19 -5.15 -17.43
C ARG A 5 10.61 -6.55 -17.57
N HIS A 6 9.71 -6.77 -18.53
CA HIS A 6 9.00 -8.03 -18.71
C HIS A 6 8.29 -8.52 -17.43
N ALA A 7 7.81 -7.59 -16.61
CA ALA A 7 7.03 -7.90 -15.41
C ALA A 7 5.54 -7.91 -15.75
N GLU A 8 4.88 -9.02 -15.42
CA GLU A 8 3.45 -9.24 -15.69
C GLU A 8 2.60 -9.00 -14.43
N ASP A 9 3.12 -9.39 -13.26
CA ASP A 9 2.45 -9.19 -11.99
C ASP A 9 2.85 -7.85 -11.35
N ILE A 10 1.85 -7.00 -11.11
CA ILE A 10 2.01 -5.68 -10.52
C ILE A 10 1.29 -5.67 -9.19
N PHE A 11 2.02 -5.51 -8.10
CA PHE A 11 1.44 -5.42 -6.76
C PHE A 11 1.30 -3.96 -6.34
N ILE A 12 0.11 -3.57 -5.88
CA ILE A 12 -0.14 -2.24 -5.31
C ILE A 12 -0.80 -2.37 -3.94
N GLY A 13 -0.42 -1.48 -3.02
CA GLY A 13 -0.87 -1.47 -1.62
C GLY A 13 -2.16 -0.68 -1.38
N VAL A 14 -3.02 -0.53 -2.39
CA VAL A 14 -4.29 0.22 -2.25
C VAL A 14 -5.22 -0.46 -1.25
N ASN A 15 -6.04 0.34 -0.57
CA ASN A 15 -6.93 -0.11 0.48
C ASN A 15 -8.28 0.62 0.39
N ILE A 16 -9.40 -0.11 0.39
CA ILE A 16 -10.73 0.49 0.25
C ILE A 16 -11.31 1.00 1.59
N LEU A 17 -10.73 0.55 2.71
CA LEU A 17 -11.15 0.92 4.07
C LEU A 17 -10.42 2.16 4.58
N ASP A 18 -9.34 2.57 3.90
CA ASP A 18 -8.64 3.83 4.20
C ASP A 18 -9.52 5.04 3.90
N TYR A 19 -9.40 6.05 4.77
CA TYR A 19 -10.20 7.27 4.75
C TYR A 19 -10.26 7.91 3.36
N SER A 20 -11.45 8.46 3.06
CA SER A 20 -11.91 9.19 1.85
C SER A 20 -12.53 8.39 0.69
N GLY A 21 -12.52 7.05 0.71
CA GLY A 21 -13.27 6.28 -0.30
C GLY A 21 -12.85 6.60 -1.73
N TYR A 22 -11.56 6.87 -1.93
CA TYR A 22 -11.02 7.23 -3.24
C TYR A 22 -11.52 6.24 -4.30
N PRO A 23 -12.13 6.74 -5.39
CA PRO A 23 -12.80 5.88 -6.37
C PRO A 23 -11.81 4.98 -7.12
N ASP A 24 -10.52 5.32 -7.12
CA ASP A 24 -9.43 4.61 -7.77
C ASP A 24 -8.93 3.39 -6.98
N CYS A 25 -9.30 3.25 -5.71
CA CYS A 25 -8.93 2.08 -4.89
C CYS A 25 -9.90 0.90 -5.07
N ARG A 26 -10.95 1.09 -5.88
CA ARG A 26 -12.03 0.10 -6.07
C ARG A 26 -11.63 -1.00 -7.06
N PRO A 27 -12.07 -2.26 -6.84
CA PRO A 27 -11.82 -3.35 -7.78
C PRO A 27 -12.24 -3.03 -9.23
N GLU A 28 -13.29 -2.26 -9.42
CA GLU A 28 -13.79 -1.82 -10.73
C GLU A 28 -12.75 -0.98 -11.48
N PHE A 29 -12.18 0.01 -10.80
CA PHE A 29 -11.13 0.85 -11.36
C PHE A 29 -9.90 0.01 -11.68
N ILE A 30 -9.45 -0.84 -10.75
CA ILE A 30 -8.28 -1.68 -10.93
C ILE A 30 -8.44 -2.60 -12.16
N ARG A 31 -9.60 -3.25 -12.32
CA ARG A 31 -9.90 -4.08 -13.51
C ARG A 31 -9.92 -3.25 -14.80
N SER A 32 -10.50 -2.05 -14.75
CA SER A 32 -10.50 -1.12 -15.88
C SER A 32 -9.09 -0.70 -16.27
N PHE A 33 -8.26 -0.35 -15.29
CA PHE A 33 -6.86 0.00 -15.50
C PHE A 33 -6.05 -1.16 -16.08
N GLU A 34 -6.25 -2.38 -15.57
CA GLU A 34 -5.58 -3.58 -16.11
C GLU A 34 -5.94 -3.82 -17.59
N ARG A 35 -7.21 -3.60 -17.97
CA ARG A 35 -7.63 -3.64 -19.38
C ARG A 35 -6.97 -2.53 -20.19
N THR A 36 -6.93 -1.30 -19.68
CA THR A 36 -6.24 -0.18 -20.32
C THR A 36 -4.76 -0.47 -20.53
N ALA A 37 -4.08 -1.05 -19.53
CA ALA A 37 -2.66 -1.42 -19.64
C ALA A 37 -2.42 -2.43 -20.77
N ARG A 38 -3.31 -3.42 -20.96
CA ARG A 38 -3.24 -4.36 -22.09
C ARG A 38 -3.41 -3.68 -23.45
N LEU A 39 -4.25 -2.65 -23.54
CA LEU A 39 -4.49 -1.91 -24.78
C LEU A 39 -3.40 -0.87 -25.08
N ALA A 40 -2.77 -0.32 -24.04
CA ALA A 40 -1.83 0.79 -24.14
C ALA A 40 -0.35 0.35 -24.25
N THR A 41 -0.06 -0.95 -24.29
CA THR A 41 1.31 -1.50 -24.30
C THR A 41 1.55 -2.38 -25.53
N LYS A 42 2.79 -2.41 -26.02
CA LYS A 42 3.18 -3.26 -27.16
C LYS A 42 3.06 -4.73 -26.80
N ALA A 43 3.47 -5.10 -25.58
CA ALA A 43 3.37 -6.47 -25.08
C ALA A 43 1.92 -6.95 -24.91
N GLY A 44 1.03 -6.06 -24.44
CA GLY A 44 -0.40 -6.36 -24.35
C GLY A 44 -1.06 -6.53 -25.71
N VAL A 45 -0.82 -5.59 -26.64
CA VAL A 45 -1.37 -5.65 -28.01
C VAL A 45 -0.88 -6.88 -28.79
N ARG A 46 0.41 -7.24 -28.62
CA ARG A 46 1.00 -8.44 -29.25
C ARG A 46 0.67 -9.75 -28.51
N ARG A 47 -0.06 -9.69 -27.39
CA ARG A 47 -0.39 -10.84 -26.53
C ARG A 47 0.83 -11.63 -26.04
N THR A 48 1.93 -10.93 -25.77
CA THR A 48 3.17 -11.52 -25.24
C THR A 48 3.33 -11.34 -23.74
N ALA A 49 2.40 -10.65 -23.07
CA ALA A 49 2.38 -10.47 -21.63
C ALA A 49 0.92 -10.45 -21.12
N SER A 50 0.68 -11.00 -19.94
CA SER A 50 -0.60 -10.97 -19.25
C SER A 50 -0.53 -10.11 -18.01
N PHE A 51 -0.61 -8.78 -18.18
CA PHE A 51 -0.58 -7.87 -17.04
C PHE A 51 -1.69 -8.18 -16.03
N ARG A 52 -1.30 -8.32 -14.77
CA ARG A 52 -2.21 -8.58 -13.65
C ARG A 52 -1.91 -7.64 -12.50
N VAL A 53 -2.93 -6.92 -12.02
CA VAL A 53 -2.79 -6.03 -10.88
C VAL A 53 -3.30 -6.74 -9.62
N HIS A 54 -2.39 -6.97 -8.68
CA HIS A 54 -2.67 -7.59 -7.39
C HIS A 54 -2.82 -6.54 -6.31
N THR A 55 -3.91 -6.63 -5.55
CA THR A 55 -4.24 -5.70 -4.46
C THR A 55 -4.45 -6.47 -3.14
N PRO A 56 -3.40 -7.14 -2.61
CA PRO A 56 -3.54 -8.08 -1.50
C PRO A 56 -4.11 -7.44 -0.23
N LEU A 57 -3.91 -6.13 -0.06
CA LEU A 57 -4.32 -5.39 1.12
C LEU A 57 -5.69 -4.74 0.98
N VAL A 58 -6.36 -4.86 -0.19
CA VAL A 58 -7.49 -3.99 -0.56
C VAL A 58 -8.66 -4.02 0.41
N ARG A 59 -8.90 -5.15 1.07
CA ARG A 59 -9.98 -5.34 2.05
C ARG A 59 -9.47 -5.56 3.49
N MET A 60 -8.16 -5.45 3.72
CA MET A 60 -7.59 -5.65 5.04
C MET A 60 -7.76 -4.38 5.89
N THR A 61 -8.12 -4.52 7.17
CA THR A 61 -8.01 -3.42 8.13
C THR A 61 -6.53 -3.11 8.41
N LYS A 62 -6.23 -1.94 8.98
CA LYS A 62 -4.84 -1.62 9.36
C LYS A 62 -4.24 -2.62 10.34
N ALA A 63 -5.02 -3.09 11.31
CA ALA A 63 -4.60 -4.15 12.21
C ALA A 63 -4.28 -5.46 11.48
N GLN A 64 -5.08 -5.85 10.47
CA GLN A 64 -4.80 -7.02 9.64
C GLN A 64 -3.53 -6.85 8.81
N ILE A 65 -3.31 -5.66 8.22
CA ILE A 65 -2.07 -5.36 7.49
C ILE A 65 -0.86 -5.47 8.41
N ILE A 66 -0.97 -4.95 9.64
CA ILE A 66 0.11 -5.00 10.62
C ILE A 66 0.44 -6.44 11.01
N ARG A 67 -0.58 -7.25 11.32
CA ARG A 67 -0.39 -8.68 11.62
C ARG A 67 0.21 -9.44 10.43
N GLU A 68 -0.22 -9.12 9.21
CA GLU A 68 0.31 -9.77 8.00
C GLU A 68 1.78 -9.43 7.75
N GLY A 69 2.19 -8.17 7.96
CA GLY A 69 3.60 -7.81 7.89
C GLY A 69 4.42 -8.52 8.96
N MET A 70 3.93 -8.60 10.20
CA MET A 70 4.61 -9.36 11.25
C MET A 70 4.74 -10.85 10.90
N ARG A 71 3.67 -11.46 10.36
CA ARG A 71 3.69 -12.86 9.90
C ARG A 71 4.72 -13.10 8.81
N LEU A 72 4.95 -12.11 7.94
CA LEU A 72 5.95 -12.14 6.87
C LEU A 72 7.36 -11.77 7.35
N GLY A 73 7.55 -11.41 8.62
CA GLY A 73 8.84 -10.98 9.17
C GLY A 73 9.25 -9.56 8.78
N LEU A 74 8.28 -8.69 8.46
CA LEU A 74 8.55 -7.28 8.16
C LEU A 74 9.06 -6.54 9.39
N ASP A 75 10.21 -5.88 9.25
CA ASP A 75 10.68 -4.90 10.21
C ASP A 75 9.96 -3.56 10.00
N TYR A 76 8.96 -3.29 10.85
CA TYR A 76 8.19 -2.06 10.81
C TYR A 76 9.00 -0.79 11.15
N SER A 77 10.21 -0.91 11.73
CA SER A 77 11.08 0.24 12.01
C SER A 77 11.64 0.87 10.73
N LEU A 78 11.64 0.12 9.63
CA LEU A 78 12.06 0.58 8.30
C LEU A 78 10.94 1.28 7.52
N THR A 79 9.73 1.32 8.07
CA THR A 79 8.54 1.85 7.38
C THR A 79 8.18 3.25 7.85
N TRP A 80 7.52 4.01 6.98
CA TRP A 80 7.12 5.38 7.25
C TRP A 80 5.69 5.65 6.79
N SER A 81 4.95 6.42 7.57
CA SER A 81 3.56 6.78 7.25
C SER A 81 3.27 8.28 7.43
N CYS A 82 4.04 8.98 8.27
CA CYS A 82 3.77 10.39 8.59
C CYS A 82 3.90 11.31 7.36
N TYR A 83 2.92 12.19 7.17
CA TYR A 83 2.91 13.18 6.08
C TYR A 83 3.75 14.42 6.36
N ASP A 84 3.89 14.82 7.62
CA ASP A 84 4.58 16.05 8.01
C ASP A 84 5.49 15.81 9.21
N PRO A 85 6.61 15.09 9.02
CA PRO A 85 7.40 14.64 10.15
C PRO A 85 8.13 15.75 10.89
N ARG A 86 8.18 15.61 12.22
CA ARG A 86 8.76 16.61 13.10
C ARG A 86 10.17 16.23 13.53
N ARG A 87 11.05 17.22 13.61
CA ARG A 87 12.39 17.04 14.16
C ARG A 87 12.32 16.86 15.68
N ARG A 88 12.85 15.75 16.17
CA ARG A 88 13.00 15.44 17.60
C ARG A 88 14.50 15.21 17.87
N GLY A 89 15.18 16.26 18.31
CA GLY A 89 16.65 16.27 18.43
C GLY A 89 17.34 16.12 17.07
N ARG A 90 18.17 15.08 16.91
CA ARG A 90 18.91 14.78 15.67
C ARG A 90 18.15 13.87 14.69
N ARG A 91 16.94 13.42 15.03
CA ARG A 91 16.13 12.49 14.22
C ARG A 91 14.79 13.11 13.84
N TYR A 92 14.19 12.63 12.76
CA TYR A 92 12.79 12.89 12.43
C TYR A 92 11.93 11.79 13.05
N GLY A 93 10.79 12.18 13.61
CA GLY A 93 9.76 11.27 14.10
C GLY A 93 8.40 11.61 13.50
N PRO A 94 7.40 10.72 13.66
CA PRO A 94 6.03 11.02 13.28
C PRO A 94 5.55 12.28 14.01
N CYS A 95 4.66 13.02 13.36
CA CYS A 95 4.05 14.21 13.95
C CYS A 95 2.96 13.89 14.94
N ASP A 96 2.47 12.65 14.94
CA ASP A 96 1.38 12.14 15.79
C ASP A 96 0.02 12.83 15.59
N LEU A 97 -0.09 13.71 14.59
CA LEU A 97 -1.24 14.58 14.36
C LEU A 97 -1.95 14.34 13.02
N CYS A 98 -1.24 13.91 11.98
CA CYS A 98 -1.85 13.69 10.67
C CYS A 98 -2.62 12.36 10.63
N ASP A 99 -3.64 12.27 9.77
CA ASP A 99 -4.51 11.09 9.66
C ASP A 99 -3.73 9.78 9.52
N SER A 100 -2.65 9.79 8.73
CA SER A 100 -1.78 8.63 8.55
C SER A 100 -1.10 8.17 9.85
N CYS A 101 -0.67 9.11 10.71
CA CYS A 101 -0.12 8.78 12.04
C CYS A 101 -1.18 8.18 12.95
N LEU A 102 -2.41 8.72 12.91
CA LEU A 102 -3.53 8.25 13.73
C LEU A 102 -3.99 6.84 13.28
N LEU A 103 -4.13 6.62 11.97
CA LEU A 103 -4.48 5.32 11.39
C LEU A 103 -3.42 4.25 11.67
N ARG A 104 -2.14 4.61 11.57
CA ARG A 104 -1.04 3.71 11.93
C ARG A 104 -1.12 3.33 13.41
N ALA A 105 -1.18 4.32 14.30
CA ALA A 105 -1.21 4.08 15.75
C ALA A 105 -2.39 3.19 16.15
N LYS A 106 -3.59 3.52 15.66
CA LYS A 106 -4.79 2.70 15.87
C LYS A 106 -4.61 1.28 15.34
N GLY A 107 -4.00 1.13 14.16
CA GLY A 107 -3.71 -0.19 13.60
C GLY A 107 -2.79 -1.04 14.50
N PHE A 108 -1.74 -0.45 15.07
CA PHE A 108 -0.81 -1.14 15.97
C PHE A 108 -1.49 -1.52 17.29
N GLU A 109 -2.25 -0.58 17.86
CA GLU A 109 -3.06 -0.79 19.05
C GLU A 109 -4.05 -1.96 18.85
N GLU A 110 -4.86 -1.92 17.78
CA GLU A 110 -5.81 -2.98 17.43
C GLU A 110 -5.12 -4.30 17.08
N ALA A 111 -3.87 -4.26 16.63
CA ALA A 111 -3.07 -5.46 16.38
C ALA A 111 -2.49 -6.08 17.67
N GLY A 112 -2.47 -5.34 18.79
CA GLY A 112 -1.85 -5.75 20.04
C GLY A 112 -0.33 -5.66 20.02
N LEU A 113 0.24 -4.74 19.24
CA LEU A 113 1.68 -4.62 18.99
C LEU A 113 2.16 -3.19 19.26
N ALA A 114 3.41 -3.07 19.71
CA ALA A 114 4.06 -1.76 19.84
C ALA A 114 4.48 -1.23 18.45
N ASP A 115 4.22 0.06 18.19
CA ASP A 115 4.67 0.72 16.96
C ASP A 115 6.13 1.16 17.09
N PRO A 116 7.09 0.61 16.30
CA PRO A 116 8.49 0.98 16.40
C PRO A 116 8.82 2.39 15.89
N ALA A 117 7.88 3.08 15.26
CA ALA A 117 8.05 4.47 14.85
C ALA A 117 7.79 5.48 15.99
N ARG A 118 7.35 5.02 17.16
CA ARG A 118 7.01 5.82 18.34
C ARG A 118 7.98 5.60 19.49
#